data_AF-A0A5C8UWT1-F1
#
_entry.id   AF-A0A5C8UWT1-F1
#
_cell.length_a   1.000
_cell.length_b   1.000
_cell.length_c   1.000
_cell.angle_alpha   90.00
_cell.angle_beta   90.00
_cell.angle_gamma   90.00
#
_symmetry.space_group_name_H-M   'P 1'
#
loop_
_entity.id
_entity.type
_entity.pdbx_description
1 polymer ?
#
loop_
_entity_poly.entity_id
_entity_poly.type
_entity_poly.pdbx_seq_one_letter_code
_entity_poly.pdbx_strand_id
1 'polypeptide(L)'
;MAEWHPVRMAVPVEWIVRYPAQVAPIGVVRRLEFGLRPDVWFRAVTWDRASERRHLIGYFLRQEDAVAAVWATFLAASTEQHHVASRRGHEGERSAPPTHSVPQHVERD
;
A
#
# COMPACT_ATOMS: atom_id res chain seq x y z
N MET A 1 -40.71 24.62 -3.20
CA MET A 1 -39.37 25.07 -2.78
C MET A 1 -38.58 23.84 -2.37
N ALA A 2 -37.38 23.63 -2.92
CA ALA A 2 -36.56 22.50 -2.53
C ALA A 2 -36.12 22.67 -1.06
N GLU A 3 -36.42 21.70 -0.22
CA GLU A 3 -35.98 21.65 1.17
C GLU A 3 -34.44 21.67 1.22
N TRP A 4 -33.88 22.60 1.99
CA TRP A 4 -32.44 22.75 2.15
C TRP A 4 -31.86 21.49 2.81
N HIS A 5 -30.78 20.95 2.24
CA HIS A 5 -30.09 19.77 2.79
C HIS A 5 -28.56 19.88 2.61
N PRO A 6 -27.75 19.74 3.66
CA PRO A 6 -26.31 20.01 3.63
C PRO A 6 -25.54 19.13 2.63
N VAL A 7 -25.99 17.90 2.35
CA VAL A 7 -25.36 17.03 1.35
C VAL A 7 -25.35 17.63 -0.07
N ARG A 8 -26.29 18.54 -0.37
CA ARG A 8 -26.38 19.17 -1.70
C ARG A 8 -25.34 20.25 -1.92
N MET A 9 -24.67 20.70 -0.86
CA MET A 9 -23.55 21.64 -0.93
C MET A 9 -22.20 20.94 -0.81
N ALA A 10 -22.17 19.63 -0.54
CA ALA A 10 -20.94 18.88 -0.44
C ALA A 10 -20.37 18.62 -1.84
N VAL A 11 -19.14 19.08 -2.08
CA VAL A 11 -18.39 18.75 -3.30
C VAL A 11 -17.36 17.67 -2.94
N PRO A 12 -17.46 16.45 -3.50
CA PRO A 12 -16.45 15.43 -3.26
C PRO A 12 -15.15 15.82 -3.96
N VAL A 13 -14.06 15.92 -3.21
CA VAL A 13 -12.73 16.15 -3.77
C VAL A 13 -11.76 15.10 -3.26
N GLU A 14 -11.84 13.93 -3.89
CA GLU A 14 -11.04 12.74 -3.60
C GLU A 14 -10.44 12.19 -4.89
N TRP A 15 -9.16 11.83 -4.82
CA TRP A 15 -8.44 11.13 -5.89
C TRP A 15 -8.01 9.76 -5.39
N ILE A 16 -8.38 8.73 -6.16
CA ILE A 16 -7.90 7.36 -5.95
C ILE A 16 -6.63 7.19 -6.78
N VAL A 17 -5.50 6.98 -6.10
CA VAL A 17 -4.21 6.76 -6.76
C VAL A 17 -4.10 5.29 -7.14
N ARG A 18 -3.84 5.01 -8.43
CA ARG A 18 -3.76 3.65 -8.98
C ARG A 18 -2.40 3.43 -9.65
N TYR A 19 -1.97 2.18 -9.66
CA TYR A 19 -0.79 1.72 -10.39
C TYR A 19 -1.20 0.57 -11.31
N PRO A 20 -0.88 0.59 -12.62
CA PRO A 20 -1.40 -0.40 -13.57
C PRO A 20 -1.11 -1.87 -13.23
N ALA A 21 0.00 -2.16 -12.56
CA ALA A 21 0.34 -3.54 -12.18
C ALA A 21 -0.32 -3.99 -10.86
N GLN A 22 -1.12 -3.14 -10.22
CA GLN A 22 -1.83 -3.44 -8.98
C GLN A 22 -3.35 -3.37 -9.21
N VAL A 23 -4.08 -4.43 -8.87
CA VAL A 23 -5.55 -4.47 -8.99
C VAL A 23 -6.20 -3.48 -8.02
N ALA A 24 -5.71 -3.45 -6.77
CA ALA A 24 -6.17 -2.50 -5.77
C ALA A 24 -5.52 -1.11 -5.98
N PRO A 25 -6.20 -0.01 -5.65
CA PRO A 25 -5.55 1.28 -5.50
C PRO A 25 -4.37 1.22 -4.54
N ILE A 26 -3.46 2.18 -4.67
CA ILE A 26 -2.27 2.30 -3.82
C ILE A 26 -2.42 3.38 -2.74
N GLY A 27 -3.33 4.33 -2.94
CA GLY A 27 -3.66 5.34 -1.93
C GLY A 27 -4.84 6.21 -2.31
N VAL A 28 -5.19 7.10 -1.38
CA VAL A 28 -6.25 8.08 -1.54
C VAL A 28 -5.72 9.45 -1.15
N VAL A 29 -5.97 10.46 -1.98
CA VAL A 29 -5.68 11.87 -1.67
C VAL A 29 -7.01 12.61 -1.57
N ARG A 30 -7.20 13.37 -0.49
CA ARG A 30 -8.40 14.18 -0.28
C ARG A 30 -8.02 15.65 -0.13
N ARG A 31 -8.71 16.52 -0.85
CA ARG A 31 -8.58 17.98 -0.66
C ARG A 31 -9.36 18.40 0.59
N LEU A 32 -8.75 19.27 1.37
CA LEU A 32 -9.29 19.88 2.56
C LEU A 32 -9.22 21.40 2.39
N GLU A 33 -10.26 22.08 2.82
CA GLU A 33 -10.29 23.54 2.94
C GLU A 33 -10.52 23.86 4.41
N PHE A 34 -9.70 24.75 4.97
CA PHE A 34 -9.86 25.24 6.33
C PHE A 34 -10.08 26.76 6.33
N GLY A 35 -10.91 27.25 7.26
CA GLY A 35 -11.04 28.68 7.57
C GLY A 35 -11.95 29.51 6.66
N LEU A 36 -12.06 30.81 6.98
CA LEU A 36 -12.83 31.83 6.23
C LEU A 36 -12.10 32.29 4.95
N ARG A 37 -10.80 32.01 4.84
CA ARG A 37 -10.02 32.08 3.60
C ARG A 37 -9.52 30.65 3.35
N PRO A 38 -9.80 30.04 2.18
CA PRO A 38 -9.56 28.62 2.00
C PRO A 38 -8.06 28.37 1.80
N ASP A 39 -7.35 28.09 2.90
CA ASP A 39 -6.07 27.40 2.79
C ASP A 39 -6.37 25.97 2.35
N VAL A 40 -5.92 25.65 1.15
CA VAL A 40 -6.14 24.34 0.53
C VAL A 40 -5.02 23.40 0.95
N TRP A 41 -5.40 22.27 1.53
CA TRP A 41 -4.51 21.19 1.92
C TRP A 41 -4.92 19.89 1.26
N PHE A 42 -3.98 18.95 1.15
CA PHE A 42 -4.18 17.63 0.59
C PHE A 42 -3.75 16.59 1.60
N ARG A 43 -4.69 15.76 2.05
CA ARG A 43 -4.43 14.64 2.96
C ARG A 43 -4.23 13.37 2.16
N ALA A 44 -3.07 12.75 2.27
CA ALA A 44 -2.77 11.46 1.65
C ALA A 44 -2.87 10.33 2.66
N VAL A 45 -3.49 9.21 2.27
CA VAL A 45 -3.56 7.98 3.06
C VAL A 45 -3.26 6.76 2.19
N THR A 46 -2.82 5.67 2.83
CA THR A 46 -2.72 4.36 2.18
C THR A 46 -4.10 3.86 1.73
N TRP A 47 -4.12 2.93 0.79
CA TRP A 47 -5.37 2.28 0.41
C TRP A 47 -5.71 1.11 1.34
N ASP A 48 -6.99 1.03 1.70
CA ASP A 48 -7.68 -0.15 2.21
C ASP A 48 -9.17 -0.03 1.84
N ARG A 49 -9.83 -1.17 1.64
CA ARG A 49 -11.27 -1.25 1.42
C ARG A 49 -12.06 -0.72 2.63
N ALA A 50 -11.60 -1.05 3.83
CA ALA A 50 -12.08 -0.52 5.09
C ALA A 50 -11.37 0.81 5.38
N SER A 51 -12.13 1.91 5.46
CA SER A 51 -11.56 3.26 5.59
C SER A 51 -10.72 3.45 6.86
N GLU A 52 -11.09 2.76 7.94
CA GLU A 52 -10.47 2.77 9.26
C GLU A 52 -9.09 2.09 9.30
N ARG A 53 -8.78 1.24 8.30
CA ARG A 53 -7.47 0.59 8.16
C ARG A 53 -6.50 1.38 7.29
N ARG A 54 -6.93 2.53 6.76
CA ARG A 54 -6.06 3.42 5.98
C ARG A 54 -5.16 4.20 6.92
N HIS A 55 -3.86 4.19 6.64
CA HIS A 55 -2.87 4.89 7.45
C HIS A 55 -2.58 6.27 6.85
N LEU A 56 -2.43 7.28 7.70
CA LEU A 56 -2.03 8.62 7.28
C LEU A 56 -0.60 8.62 6.76
N ILE A 57 -0.41 9.12 5.55
CA ILE A 57 0.91 9.37 4.97
C ILE A 57 1.35 10.80 5.31
N GLY A 58 0.46 11.77 5.15
CA GLY A 58 0.76 13.16 5.50
C GLY A 58 -0.26 14.17 4.99
N TYR A 59 0.05 15.45 5.22
CA TYR A 59 -0.66 16.61 4.71
C TYR A 59 0.28 17.45 3.85
N PHE A 60 -0.22 17.93 2.72
CA PHE A 60 0.56 18.61 1.69
C PHE A 60 -0.18 19.86 1.21
N LEU A 61 0.57 20.86 0.75
CA LEU A 61 -0.01 22.09 0.16
C LEU A 61 -0.31 21.95 -1.34
N ARG A 62 0.26 20.94 -1.99
CA ARG A 62 0.07 20.63 -3.41
C ARG A 62 -0.42 19.21 -3.59
N GLN A 63 -1.26 19.00 -4.59
CA GLN A 63 -1.80 17.68 -4.91
C GLN A 63 -0.69 16.73 -5.38
N GLU A 64 0.24 17.24 -6.16
CA GLU A 64 1.35 16.51 -6.75
C GLU A 64 2.26 15.91 -5.66
N ASP A 65 2.55 16.68 -4.62
CA ASP A 65 3.35 16.25 -3.47
C ASP A 65 2.65 15.11 -2.71
N ALA A 66 1.32 15.20 -2.55
CA ALA A 66 0.52 14.16 -1.93
C ALA A 66 0.53 12.86 -2.75
N VAL A 67 0.40 12.95 -4.08
CA VAL A 67 0.45 11.78 -4.98
C VAL A 67 1.85 11.17 -4.98
N ALA A 68 2.91 11.99 -5.00
CA ALA A 68 4.29 11.51 -4.92
C ALA A 68 4.55 10.77 -3.60
N ALA A 69 4.02 11.26 -2.48
CA ALA A 69 4.14 10.60 -1.19
C ALA A 69 3.42 9.25 -1.13
N VAL A 70 2.24 9.13 -1.76
CA VAL A 70 1.55 7.85 -1.93
C VAL A 70 2.42 6.86 -2.70
N TRP A 71 3.00 7.29 -3.82
CA TRP A 71 3.87 6.44 -4.63
C TRP A 71 5.11 5.98 -3.87
N ALA A 72 5.80 6.89 -3.18
CA ALA A 72 6.97 6.56 -2.38
C ALA A 72 6.65 5.54 -1.26
N THR A 73 5.50 5.72 -0.60
CA THR A 73 5.03 4.80 0.44
C THR A 73 4.74 3.40 -0.13
N PHE A 74 4.12 3.34 -1.31
CA PHE A 74 3.87 2.07 -2.01
C PHE A 74 5.17 1.35 -2.40
N LEU A 75 6.16 2.07 -2.93
CA LEU A 75 7.47 1.49 -3.27
C LEU A 75 8.20 0.96 -2.04
N ALA A 76 8.19 1.71 -0.94
CA ALA A 76 8.81 1.27 0.31
C ALA A 76 8.18 -0.02 0.85
N ALA A 77 6.84 -0.08 0.87
CA ALA A 77 6.12 -1.28 1.30
C ALA A 77 6.36 -2.49 0.38
N SER A 78 6.42 -2.27 -0.93
CA SER A 78 6.69 -3.34 -1.91
C SER A 78 8.11 -3.89 -1.76
N THR A 79 9.09 -3.00 -1.54
CA THR A 79 10.49 -3.37 -1.31
C THR A 79 10.62 -4.24 -0.05
N GLU A 80 9.98 -3.84 1.05
CA GLU A 80 9.97 -4.61 2.29
C GLU A 80 9.36 -6.01 2.09
N GLN A 81 8.25 -6.11 1.35
CA GLN A 81 7.62 -7.39 1.04
C GLN A 81 8.55 -8.32 0.25
N HIS A 82 9.29 -7.79 -0.73
CA HIS A 82 10.29 -8.56 -1.47
C HIS A 82 11.45 -9.02 -0.58
N HIS A 83 11.92 -8.18 0.35
CA HIS A 83 12.96 -8.56 1.32
C HIS A 83 12.50 -9.67 2.27
N VAL A 84 11.27 -9.61 2.78
CA VAL A 84 10.72 -10.67 3.65
C VAL A 84 10.53 -11.98 2.87
N ALA A 85 10.02 -11.91 1.64
CA ALA A 85 9.82 -13.09 0.80
C ALA A 85 11.13 -13.80 0.45
N SER A 86 12.17 -13.04 0.09
CA SER A 86 13.50 -13.60 -0.23
C SER A 86 14.15 -14.28 0.99
N ARG A 87 13.99 -13.74 2.20
CA ARG A 87 14.48 -14.39 3.44
C ARG A 87 13.82 -15.74 3.69
N ARG A 88 12.50 -15.84 3.51
CA ARG A 88 11.75 -17.10 3.68
C ARG A 88 12.16 -18.16 2.65
N GLY A 89 12.44 -17.76 1.41
CA GLY A 89 12.95 -18.68 0.38
C GLY A 89 14.29 -19.31 0.78
N HIS A 90 15.23 -18.49 1.27
CA HIS A 90 16.55 -18.96 1.69
C HIS A 90 16.50 -19.87 2.93
N GLU A 91 15.57 -19.62 3.86
CA GLU A 91 15.38 -20.47 5.04
C GLU A 91 14.78 -21.84 4.68
N GLY A 92 13.87 -21.91 3.70
CA GLY A 92 13.32 -23.17 3.20
C GLY A 92 14.35 -24.04 2.47
N GLU A 93 15.31 -23.42 1.77
CA GLU A 93 16.34 -24.11 1.00
C GLU A 93 17.44 -24.74 1.89
N ARG A 94 17.66 -24.20 3.10
CA ARG A 94 18.61 -24.77 4.08
C ARG A 94 18.04 -25.90 4.94
N SER A 95 16.73 -26.11 4.94
CA SER A 95 16.08 -27.13 5.78
C SER A 95 15.97 -28.51 5.13
N ALA A 96 16.35 -28.68 3.85
CA ALA A 96 16.45 -29.99 3.23
C ALA A 96 17.88 -30.54 3.36
N PRO A 97 18.15 -31.54 4.23
CA PRO A 97 19.44 -32.20 4.23
C PRO A 97 19.63 -32.98 2.92
N PRO A 98 20.83 -32.96 2.30
CA PRO A 98 21.10 -33.79 1.14
C PRO A 98 20.91 -35.26 1.54
N THR A 99 19.92 -35.93 0.96
CA THR A 99 19.72 -37.36 1.15
C THR A 99 20.79 -38.09 0.34
N HIS A 100 21.99 -38.23 0.90
CA HIS A 100 22.98 -39.14 0.37
C HIS A 100 22.57 -40.57 0.75
N SER A 101 21.82 -41.23 -0.14
CA SER A 101 21.62 -42.67 -0.08
C SER A 101 22.94 -43.36 -0.45
N VAL A 102 23.65 -43.88 0.54
CA VAL A 102 24.82 -44.76 0.33
C VAL A 102 24.31 -46.12 -0.16
N PRO A 103 24.78 -46.66 -1.29
CA PRO A 103 24.43 -48.02 -1.71
C PRO A 103 25.11 -49.01 -0.75
N GLN A 104 24.33 -49.84 -0.06
CA GLN A 104 24.87 -50.97 0.68
C GLN A 104 25.21 -52.09 -0.32
N HIS A 105 26.50 -52.29 -0.58
CA HIS A 105 26.97 -53.50 -1.24
C HIS A 105 26.83 -54.67 -0.27
N VAL A 106 26.01 -55.66 -0.66
CA VAL A 106 25.87 -56.96 0.00
C VAL A 106 26.49 -58.01 -0.92
N GLU A 107 27.57 -58.65 -0.46
CA GLU A 107 28.14 -59.93 -0.92
C GLU A 107 28.74 -60.53 0.37
N ARG A 108 28.31 -61.67 0.97
CA ARG A 108 28.08 -63.05 0.49
C ARG A 108 29.21 -63.47 -0.46
N ASP A 109 30.13 -64.39 -0.14
CA ASP A 109 30.24 -65.47 0.86
C ASP A 109 31.70 -65.60 1.35
#